data_AF-A0A1B6ZBI3-F1
#
_entry.id   AF-A0A1B6ZBI3-F1
#
_cell.length_a   1.000
_cell.length_b   1.000
_cell.length_c   1.000
_cell.angle_alpha   90.00
_cell.angle_beta   90.00
_cell.angle_gamma   90.00
#
_symmetry.space_group_name_H-M   'P 1'
#
loop_
_entity.id
_entity.type
_entity.pdbx_description
1 polymer ?
#
loop_
_entity_poly.entity_id
_entity_poly.type
_entity_poly.pdbx_seq_one_letter_code
_entity_poly.pdbx_strand_id
1 'polypeptide(L)'
;MPKTSRHIGTFVSAVLLLTVISQIIYVATLSGVGIVEGWPLRSTIWTIELLLFTAIAIASFVGLVRSSEMQLGWSALAVAGLINMIQSGIGLSMFLPAAKAGEELAPLMGTVVAGSFLFYYLAKVVLGLAAVFFGLWLFRNVKGLGQIAGMVSLIAGVIAIALNVAAVRLGLGAVPLAGASGAIATFAAGCVLWWSSRQAE
;
A
#
# COMPACT_ATOMS: atom_id res chain seq x y z
N MET A 1 -22.34 -3.69 5.48
CA MET A 1 -22.14 -3.12 4.12
C MET A 1 -23.42 -3.26 3.31
N PRO A 2 -23.88 -2.23 2.58
CA PRO A 2 -25.00 -2.39 1.65
C PRO A 2 -24.65 -3.40 0.55
N LYS A 3 -25.62 -4.21 0.08
CA LYS A 3 -25.44 -5.21 -1.01
C LYS A 3 -24.77 -4.63 -2.27
N THR A 4 -24.96 -3.33 -2.53
CA THR A 4 -24.38 -2.56 -3.64
C THR A 4 -22.86 -2.32 -3.54
N SER A 5 -22.24 -2.59 -2.39
CA SER A 5 -20.80 -2.40 -2.14
C SER A 5 -19.99 -3.70 -2.12
N ARG A 6 -20.62 -4.86 -2.30
CA ARG A 6 -19.92 -6.16 -2.26
C ARG A 6 -18.87 -6.30 -3.35
N HIS A 7 -19.27 -6.09 -4.61
CA HIS A 7 -18.38 -6.27 -5.76
C HIS A 7 -17.16 -5.35 -5.68
N ILE A 8 -17.34 -4.11 -5.22
CA ILE A 8 -16.22 -3.17 -5.09
C ILE A 8 -15.27 -3.55 -3.95
N GLY A 9 -15.80 -4.01 -2.80
CA GLY A 9 -14.99 -4.54 -1.70
C GLY A 9 -14.15 -5.75 -2.10
N THR A 10 -14.76 -6.71 -2.78
CA THR A 10 -14.09 -7.90 -3.32
C THR A 10 -13.01 -7.53 -4.33
N PHE A 11 -13.30 -6.61 -5.27
CA PHE A 11 -12.34 -6.14 -6.25
C PHE A 11 -11.13 -5.46 -5.58
N VAL A 12 -11.37 -4.47 -4.72
CA VAL A 12 -10.29 -3.72 -4.04
C VAL A 12 -9.46 -4.64 -3.14
N SER A 13 -10.09 -5.59 -2.45
CA SER A 13 -9.36 -6.61 -1.70
C SER A 13 -8.41 -7.42 -2.58
N ALA A 14 -8.89 -7.94 -3.73
CA ALA A 14 -8.06 -8.70 -4.65
C ALA A 14 -6.88 -7.85 -5.16
N VAL A 15 -7.13 -6.60 -5.53
CA VAL A 15 -6.08 -5.68 -6.01
C VAL A 15 -5.07 -5.37 -4.90
N LEU A 16 -5.50 -5.15 -3.66
CA LEU A 16 -4.58 -4.97 -2.51
C LEU A 16 -3.70 -6.21 -2.31
N LEU A 17 -4.25 -7.41 -2.38
CA LEU A 17 -3.48 -8.65 -2.27
C LEU A 17 -2.48 -8.82 -3.41
N LEU A 18 -2.84 -8.41 -4.63
CA LEU A 18 -1.90 -8.37 -5.76
C LEU A 18 -0.73 -7.42 -5.51
N THR A 19 -0.94 -6.26 -4.86
CA THR A 19 0.17 -5.36 -4.48
C THR A 19 1.09 -5.97 -3.41
N VAL A 20 0.56 -6.82 -2.53
CA VAL A 20 1.40 -7.55 -1.56
C VAL A 20 2.25 -8.60 -2.28
N ILE A 21 1.64 -9.32 -3.22
CA ILE A 21 2.33 -10.31 -4.04
C ILE A 21 3.44 -9.64 -4.87
N SER A 22 3.16 -8.50 -5.52
CA SER A 22 4.18 -7.76 -6.28
C SER A 22 5.33 -7.30 -5.39
N GLN A 23 5.05 -6.82 -4.18
CA GLN A 23 6.07 -6.42 -3.21
C GLN A 23 6.96 -7.61 -2.80
N ILE A 24 6.38 -8.79 -2.58
CA ILE A 24 7.14 -10.01 -2.25
C ILE A 24 8.04 -10.42 -3.43
N ILE A 25 7.50 -10.43 -4.65
CA ILE A 25 8.26 -10.74 -5.87
C ILE A 25 9.41 -9.75 -6.04
N TYR A 26 9.15 -8.46 -5.88
CA TYR A 26 10.17 -7.41 -5.97
C TYR A 26 11.30 -7.66 -4.98
N VAL A 27 10.99 -7.91 -3.70
CA VAL A 27 12.03 -8.15 -2.68
C VAL A 27 12.79 -9.44 -2.97
N ALA A 28 12.11 -10.51 -3.36
CA ALA A 28 12.74 -11.80 -3.63
C ALA A 28 13.68 -11.76 -4.85
N THR A 29 13.41 -10.91 -5.85
CA THR A 29 14.12 -10.91 -7.14
C THR A 29 15.08 -9.74 -7.32
N LEU A 30 14.83 -8.60 -6.68
CA LEU A 30 15.55 -7.35 -6.91
C LEU A 30 16.24 -6.79 -5.66
N SER A 31 16.16 -7.49 -4.51
CA SER A 31 16.95 -7.12 -3.33
C SER A 31 18.44 -7.28 -3.62
N GLY A 32 19.22 -6.22 -3.41
CA GLY A 32 20.66 -6.20 -3.71
C GLY A 32 21.01 -6.06 -5.20
N VAL A 33 20.02 -6.00 -6.10
CA VAL A 33 20.26 -5.79 -7.53
C VAL A 33 20.25 -4.29 -7.85
N GLY A 34 21.32 -3.83 -8.50
CA GLY A 34 21.48 -2.45 -8.94
C GLY A 34 20.34 -1.98 -9.87
N ILE A 35 20.15 -0.65 -9.94
CA ILE A 35 19.02 -0.07 -10.65
C ILE A 35 19.11 -0.32 -12.15
N VAL A 36 20.31 -0.23 -12.73
CA VAL A 36 20.53 -0.39 -14.17
C VAL A 36 20.37 -1.84 -14.59
N GLU A 37 20.99 -2.76 -13.85
CA GLU A 37 20.99 -4.21 -14.10
C GLU A 37 19.59 -4.79 -13.92
N GLY A 38 18.91 -4.38 -12.85
CA GLY A 38 17.55 -4.84 -12.54
C GLY A 38 16.46 -4.10 -13.30
N TRP A 39 16.78 -3.10 -14.12
CA TRP A 39 15.78 -2.18 -14.69
C TRP A 39 14.64 -2.88 -15.44
N PRO A 40 14.88 -3.83 -16.37
CA PRO A 40 13.79 -4.41 -17.16
C PRO A 40 12.70 -5.05 -16.30
N LEU A 41 13.08 -5.80 -15.25
CA LEU A 41 12.13 -6.40 -14.32
C LEU A 41 11.53 -5.36 -13.38
N ARG A 42 12.35 -4.45 -12.85
CA ARG A 42 11.94 -3.37 -11.94
C ARG A 42 10.88 -2.47 -12.56
N SER A 43 11.09 -2.00 -13.79
CA SER A 43 10.14 -1.16 -14.51
C SER A 43 8.85 -1.90 -14.82
N THR A 44 8.93 -3.20 -15.11
CA THR A 44 7.74 -4.03 -15.34
C THR A 44 6.89 -4.14 -14.08
N ILE A 45 7.51 -4.50 -12.95
CA ILE A 45 6.81 -4.60 -11.65
C ILE A 45 6.20 -3.26 -11.27
N TRP A 46 6.95 -2.17 -11.34
CA TRP A 46 6.46 -0.83 -10.96
C TRP A 46 5.36 -0.31 -11.89
N THR A 47 5.38 -0.69 -13.17
CA THR A 47 4.28 -0.36 -14.10
C THR A 47 3.00 -1.09 -13.70
N ILE A 48 3.10 -2.37 -13.35
CA ILE A 48 1.96 -3.15 -12.85
C ILE A 48 1.44 -2.51 -11.55
N GLU A 49 2.33 -2.20 -10.61
CA GLU A 49 1.98 -1.56 -9.35
C GLU A 49 1.28 -0.21 -9.55
N LEU A 50 1.76 0.64 -10.47
CA LEU A 50 1.12 1.90 -10.82
C LEU A 50 -0.34 1.69 -11.28
N LEU A 51 -0.60 0.67 -12.09
CA LEU A 51 -1.95 0.32 -12.54
C LEU A 51 -2.81 -0.22 -11.38
N LEU A 52 -2.25 -1.06 -10.52
CA LEU A 52 -2.95 -1.58 -9.34
C LEU A 52 -3.33 -0.45 -8.37
N PHE A 53 -2.42 0.50 -8.11
CA PHE A 53 -2.70 1.65 -7.25
C PHE A 53 -3.73 2.61 -7.86
N THR A 54 -3.70 2.78 -9.18
CA THR A 54 -4.74 3.52 -9.90
C THR A 54 -6.12 2.85 -9.75
N ALA A 55 -6.17 1.52 -9.90
CA ALA A 55 -7.40 0.75 -9.71
C ALA A 55 -7.91 0.85 -8.26
N ILE A 56 -7.03 0.75 -7.26
CA ILE A 56 -7.37 0.95 -5.84
C ILE A 56 -7.95 2.35 -5.63
N ALA A 57 -7.31 3.40 -6.17
CA ALA A 57 -7.75 4.78 -5.98
C ALA A 57 -9.18 4.99 -6.54
N ILE A 58 -9.40 4.65 -7.81
CA ILE A 58 -10.68 4.82 -8.48
C ILE A 58 -11.78 4.00 -7.81
N ALA A 59 -11.52 2.71 -7.55
CA ALA A 59 -12.50 1.83 -6.94
C ALA A 59 -12.84 2.24 -5.49
N SER A 60 -11.87 2.80 -4.76
CA SER A 60 -12.11 3.27 -3.40
C SER A 60 -12.95 4.55 -3.37
N PHE A 61 -12.85 5.42 -4.38
CA PHE A 61 -13.80 6.54 -4.52
C PHE A 61 -15.24 6.05 -4.76
N VAL A 62 -15.42 4.97 -5.53
CA VAL A 62 -16.74 4.35 -5.68
C VAL A 62 -17.23 3.77 -4.35
N GLY A 63 -16.35 3.09 -3.60
CA GLY A 63 -16.65 2.59 -2.25
C GLY A 63 -17.06 3.69 -1.27
N LEU A 64 -16.38 4.84 -1.34
CA LEU A 64 -16.65 6.01 -0.50
C LEU A 64 -18.09 6.53 -0.68
N VAL A 65 -18.57 6.59 -1.92
CA VAL A 65 -19.94 7.03 -2.24
C VAL A 65 -20.98 5.98 -1.84
N ARG A 66 -20.64 4.68 -1.93
CA ARG A 66 -21.60 3.58 -1.76
C ARG A 66 -21.68 3.01 -0.34
N SER A 67 -20.76 3.36 0.56
CA SER A 67 -20.67 2.78 1.90
C SER A 67 -20.46 3.85 2.98
N SER A 68 -21.55 4.46 3.44
CA SER A 68 -21.55 5.51 4.49
C SER A 68 -20.90 5.08 5.80
N GLU A 69 -21.06 3.81 6.21
CA GLU A 69 -20.49 3.29 7.46
C GLU A 69 -18.97 3.10 7.45
N MET A 70 -18.34 3.14 6.26
CA MET A 70 -16.93 2.76 6.08
C MET A 70 -16.14 3.81 5.29
N GLN A 71 -16.66 5.05 5.25
CA GLN A 71 -16.08 6.15 4.48
C GLN A 71 -14.61 6.39 4.80
N LEU A 72 -14.23 6.36 6.09
CA LEU A 72 -12.84 6.59 6.49
C LEU A 72 -11.88 5.53 5.93
N GLY A 73 -12.28 4.26 5.90
CA GLY A 73 -11.48 3.18 5.31
C GLY A 73 -11.33 3.36 3.80
N TRP A 74 -12.42 3.71 3.12
CA TRP A 74 -12.41 3.97 1.68
C TRP A 74 -11.60 5.21 1.30
N SER A 75 -11.72 6.31 2.06
CA SER A 75 -10.90 7.51 1.89
C SER A 75 -9.42 7.20 2.07
N ALA A 76 -9.06 6.42 3.09
CA ALA A 76 -7.68 6.01 3.31
C ALA A 76 -7.14 5.22 2.10
N LEU A 77 -7.88 4.23 1.58
CA LEU A 77 -7.45 3.49 0.39
C LEU A 77 -7.33 4.37 -0.86
N ALA A 78 -8.25 5.31 -1.05
CA ALA A 78 -8.19 6.25 -2.17
C ALA A 78 -6.91 7.10 -2.12
N VAL A 79 -6.63 7.70 -0.96
CA VAL A 79 -5.43 8.52 -0.72
C VAL A 79 -4.16 7.69 -0.83
N ALA A 80 -4.14 6.47 -0.26
CA ALA A 80 -3.00 5.57 -0.39
C ALA A 80 -2.71 5.20 -1.85
N GLY A 81 -3.74 4.92 -2.65
CA GLY A 81 -3.59 4.66 -4.08
C GLY A 81 -2.93 5.84 -4.79
N LEU A 82 -3.44 7.06 -4.59
CA LEU A 82 -2.88 8.28 -5.19
C LEU A 82 -1.41 8.53 -4.79
N ILE A 83 -1.07 8.36 -3.50
CA ILE A 83 0.31 8.56 -3.03
C ILE A 83 1.25 7.52 -3.62
N ASN A 84 0.85 6.25 -3.68
CA ASN A 84 1.68 5.22 -4.30
C ASN A 84 1.82 5.43 -5.81
N MET A 85 0.81 5.95 -6.50
CA MET A 85 0.94 6.31 -7.92
C MET A 85 2.05 7.36 -8.12
N ILE A 86 2.10 8.38 -7.27
CA ILE A 86 3.18 9.39 -7.30
C ILE A 86 4.54 8.74 -7.02
N GLN A 87 4.62 7.92 -5.97
CA GLN A 87 5.84 7.21 -5.58
C GLN A 87 6.39 6.35 -6.73
N SER A 88 5.54 5.54 -7.36
CA SER A 88 5.89 4.66 -8.47
C SER A 88 6.20 5.46 -9.74
N GLY A 89 5.48 6.55 -9.98
CA GLY A 89 5.73 7.48 -11.07
C GLY A 89 7.13 8.11 -11.00
N ILE A 90 7.57 8.53 -9.81
CA ILE A 90 8.94 9.01 -9.58
C ILE A 90 9.94 7.89 -9.88
N GLY A 91 9.69 6.67 -9.38
CA GLY A 91 10.55 5.51 -9.62
C GLY A 91 10.75 5.23 -11.12
N LEU A 92 9.65 5.16 -11.87
CA LEU A 92 9.65 4.86 -13.31
C LEU A 92 10.26 5.97 -14.16
N SER A 93 10.02 7.24 -13.82
CA SER A 93 10.44 8.37 -14.65
C SER A 93 11.84 8.89 -14.32
N MET A 94 12.32 8.72 -13.09
CA MET A 94 13.53 9.40 -12.62
C MET A 94 14.69 8.47 -12.25
N PHE A 95 14.43 7.23 -11.79
CA PHE A 95 15.52 6.42 -11.22
C PHE A 95 16.53 5.96 -12.26
N LEU A 96 16.10 5.45 -13.43
CA LEU A 96 17.05 5.02 -14.47
C LEU A 96 17.83 6.20 -15.06
N PRO A 97 17.20 7.32 -15.47
CA PRO A 97 17.94 8.48 -15.96
C PRO A 97 18.96 8.99 -14.94
N ALA A 98 18.56 9.10 -13.66
CA ALA A 98 19.46 9.56 -12.61
C ALA A 98 20.61 8.57 -12.33
N ALA A 99 20.34 7.25 -12.37
CA ALA A 99 21.39 6.24 -12.25
C ALA A 99 22.40 6.25 -13.41
N LYS A 100 21.97 6.67 -14.60
CA LYS A 100 22.82 6.77 -15.80
C LYS A 100 23.49 8.13 -15.99
N ALA A 101 23.19 9.10 -15.13
CA ALA A 101 23.65 10.49 -15.28
C ALA A 101 25.14 10.68 -14.94
N GLY A 102 25.83 9.63 -14.47
CA GLY A 102 27.24 9.66 -14.10
C GLY A 102 27.46 9.77 -12.58
N GLU A 103 28.63 9.36 -12.12
CA GLU A 103 28.97 9.28 -10.69
C GLU A 103 28.97 10.66 -10.00
N GLU A 104 29.30 11.72 -10.73
CA GLU A 104 29.28 13.10 -10.24
C GLU A 104 27.88 13.53 -9.75
N LEU A 105 26.82 12.92 -10.30
CA LEU A 105 25.43 13.19 -9.94
C LEU A 105 24.85 12.16 -8.95
N ALA A 106 25.67 11.28 -8.36
CA ALA A 106 25.21 10.31 -7.37
C ALA A 106 24.45 10.94 -6.18
N PRO A 107 24.83 12.12 -5.63
CA PRO A 107 24.05 12.77 -4.57
C PRO A 107 22.64 13.18 -5.02
N LEU A 108 22.48 13.59 -6.28
CA LEU A 108 21.18 13.92 -6.86
C LEU A 108 20.30 12.66 -6.96
N MET A 109 20.87 11.53 -7.37
CA MET A 109 20.17 10.25 -7.35
C MET A 109 19.70 9.88 -5.93
N GLY A 110 20.56 10.06 -4.93
CA GLY A 110 20.20 9.87 -3.51
C GLY A 110 18.99 10.72 -3.09
N THR A 111 18.93 11.97 -3.54
CA THR A 111 17.81 12.88 -3.26
C THR A 111 16.51 12.43 -3.92
N VAL A 112 16.56 11.99 -5.18
CA VAL A 112 15.40 11.45 -5.91
C VAL A 112 14.86 10.19 -5.23
N VAL A 113 15.74 9.28 -4.85
CA VAL A 113 15.38 8.05 -4.13
C VAL A 113 14.76 8.39 -2.78
N ALA A 114 15.39 9.26 -1.98
CA ALA A 114 14.84 9.70 -0.70
C ALA A 114 13.46 10.34 -0.85
N GLY A 115 13.26 11.18 -1.87
CA GLY A 115 11.97 11.79 -2.19
C GLY A 115 10.89 10.76 -2.52
N SER A 116 11.19 9.76 -3.36
CA SER A 116 10.25 8.65 -3.63
C SER A 116 9.89 7.88 -2.35
N PHE A 117 10.89 7.58 -1.51
CA PHE A 117 10.66 6.83 -0.27
C PHE A 117 9.90 7.63 0.80
N LEU A 118 9.92 8.96 0.77
CA LEU A 118 9.02 9.77 1.60
C LEU A 118 7.55 9.47 1.27
N PHE A 119 7.20 9.44 -0.01
CA PHE A 119 5.84 9.07 -0.44
C PHE A 119 5.53 7.60 -0.12
N TYR A 120 6.53 6.72 -0.24
CA TYR A 120 6.40 5.32 0.18
C TYR A 120 5.98 5.20 1.64
N TYR A 121 6.68 5.86 2.57
CA TYR A 121 6.34 5.81 4.00
C TYR A 121 4.96 6.38 4.27
N LEU A 122 4.64 7.54 3.67
CA LEU A 122 3.32 8.16 3.84
C LEU A 122 2.20 7.24 3.33
N ALA A 123 2.39 6.61 2.16
CA ALA A 123 1.46 5.62 1.64
C ALA A 123 1.24 4.46 2.62
N LYS A 124 2.30 3.93 3.24
CA LYS A 124 2.18 2.86 4.24
C LYS A 124 1.48 3.30 5.52
N VAL A 125 1.66 4.55 5.97
CA VAL A 125 0.88 5.13 7.08
C VAL A 125 -0.61 5.11 6.74
N VAL A 126 -0.97 5.59 5.55
CA VAL A 126 -2.37 5.65 5.11
C VAL A 126 -2.96 4.25 4.89
N LEU A 127 -2.19 3.29 4.38
CA LEU A 127 -2.61 1.88 4.32
C LEU A 127 -2.82 1.28 5.72
N GLY A 128 -2.00 1.66 6.70
CA GLY A 128 -2.22 1.33 8.10
C GLY A 128 -3.53 1.88 8.64
N LEU A 129 -3.91 3.11 8.27
CA LEU A 129 -5.23 3.68 8.61
C LEU A 129 -6.37 2.88 7.98
N ALA A 130 -6.24 2.46 6.73
CA ALA A 130 -7.24 1.59 6.10
C ALA A 130 -7.39 0.27 6.88
N ALA A 131 -6.28 -0.40 7.23
CA ALA A 131 -6.31 -1.62 8.05
C ALA A 131 -7.01 -1.39 9.39
N VAL A 132 -6.73 -0.26 10.06
CA VAL A 132 -7.39 0.14 11.31
C VAL A 132 -8.89 0.32 11.12
N PHE A 133 -9.34 1.11 10.14
CA PHE A 133 -10.76 1.43 9.99
C PHE A 133 -11.58 0.21 9.56
N PHE A 134 -11.10 -0.55 8.57
CA PHE A 134 -11.77 -1.79 8.16
C PHE A 134 -11.73 -2.85 9.27
N GLY A 135 -10.60 -2.97 9.98
CA GLY A 135 -10.45 -3.87 11.11
C GLY A 135 -11.38 -3.52 12.28
N LEU A 136 -11.51 -2.23 12.61
CA LEU A 136 -12.42 -1.75 13.66
C LEU A 136 -13.87 -2.05 13.33
N TRP A 137 -14.27 -1.81 12.08
CA TRP A 137 -15.62 -2.14 11.63
C TRP A 137 -15.90 -3.63 11.80
N LEU A 138 -14.97 -4.49 11.36
CA LEU A 138 -15.15 -5.94 11.47
C LEU A 138 -15.16 -6.42 12.93
N PHE A 139 -14.26 -5.89 13.77
CA PHE A 139 -14.18 -6.21 15.19
C PHE A 139 -15.48 -5.88 15.95
N ARG A 140 -16.13 -4.77 15.60
CA ARG A 140 -17.35 -4.31 16.28
C ARG A 140 -18.60 -5.03 15.81
N ASN A 141 -18.67 -5.38 14.53
CA ASN A 141 -19.92 -5.82 13.89
C ASN A 141 -19.98 -7.33 13.64
N VAL A 142 -18.86 -8.05 13.74
CA VAL A 142 -18.80 -9.49 13.48
C VAL A 142 -18.24 -10.22 14.71
N LYS A 143 -18.84 -11.36 15.06
CA LYS A 143 -18.39 -12.23 16.16
C LYS A 143 -17.51 -13.38 15.66
N GLY A 144 -16.76 -14.00 16.57
CA GLY A 144 -15.91 -15.16 16.28
C GLY A 144 -14.69 -14.79 15.43
N LEU A 145 -14.42 -15.55 14.37
CA LEU A 145 -13.21 -15.39 13.55
C LEU A 145 -13.09 -14.01 12.91
N GLY A 146 -14.20 -13.39 12.49
CA GLY A 146 -14.17 -12.03 11.94
C GLY A 146 -13.76 -11.00 12.99
N GLN A 147 -14.16 -11.19 14.26
CA GLN A 147 -13.73 -10.33 15.36
C GLN A 147 -12.21 -10.39 15.54
N ILE A 148 -11.66 -11.60 15.57
CA ILE A 148 -10.22 -11.85 15.71
C ILE A 148 -9.46 -11.25 14.54
N ALA A 149 -9.92 -11.48 13.30
CA ALA A 149 -9.31 -10.90 12.10
C ALA A 149 -9.33 -9.36 12.13
N GLY A 150 -10.42 -8.75 12.59
CA GLY A 150 -10.53 -7.31 12.79
C GLY A 150 -9.50 -6.77 13.79
N MET A 151 -9.32 -7.46 14.91
CA MET A 151 -8.33 -7.11 15.94
C MET A 151 -6.89 -7.25 15.44
N VAL A 152 -6.58 -8.31 14.69
CA VAL A 152 -5.24 -8.49 14.08
C VAL A 152 -4.95 -7.37 13.08
N SER A 153 -5.93 -7.02 12.25
CA SER A 153 -5.78 -5.92 11.28
C SER A 153 -5.58 -4.56 11.93
N LEU A 154 -6.29 -4.30 13.03
CA LEU A 154 -6.10 -3.12 13.87
C LEU A 154 -4.65 -3.00 14.38
N ILE A 155 -4.13 -4.08 14.99
CA ILE A 155 -2.78 -4.10 15.54
C ILE A 155 -1.74 -3.91 14.43
N ALA A 156 -1.89 -4.65 13.32
CA ALA A 156 -1.01 -4.52 12.16
C ALA A 156 -1.00 -3.09 11.60
N GLY A 157 -2.17 -2.45 11.50
CA GLY A 157 -2.32 -1.08 11.04
C GLY A 157 -1.64 -0.06 11.96
N VAL A 158 -1.82 -0.19 13.28
CA VAL A 158 -1.16 0.69 14.27
C VAL A 158 0.36 0.55 14.21
N ILE A 159 0.88 -0.68 14.13
CA ILE A 159 2.32 -0.92 14.01
C ILE A 159 2.86 -0.29 12.72
N ALA A 160 2.17 -0.49 11.59
CA ALA A 160 2.58 0.11 10.31
C ALA A 160 2.60 1.63 10.37
N ILE A 161 1.58 2.26 10.98
CA ILE A 161 1.54 3.71 11.19
C ILE A 161 2.76 4.17 12.00
N ALA A 162 2.99 3.57 13.17
CA ALA A 162 4.09 3.98 14.06
C ALA A 162 5.46 3.86 13.37
N LEU A 163 5.73 2.72 12.74
CA LEU A 163 7.01 2.46 12.07
C LEU A 163 7.23 3.36 10.85
N ASN A 164 6.18 3.63 10.06
CA ASN A 164 6.32 4.46 8.87
C ASN A 164 6.37 5.95 9.20
N VAL A 165 5.70 6.42 10.26
CA VAL A 165 5.90 7.79 10.78
C VAL A 165 7.33 7.97 11.26
N ALA A 166 7.90 6.99 11.99
CA ALA A 166 9.30 7.04 12.37
C ALA A 166 10.23 7.00 11.15
N ALA A 167 9.91 6.20 10.13
CA ALA A 167 10.70 6.07 8.90
C ALA A 167 10.81 7.39 8.11
N VAL A 168 9.80 8.26 8.14
CA VAL A 168 9.88 9.61 7.55
C VAL A 168 11.08 10.39 8.10
N ARG A 169 11.40 10.23 9.38
CA ARG A 169 12.56 10.87 10.01
C ARG A 169 13.86 10.10 9.76
N LEU A 170 13.81 8.78 9.79
CA LEU A 170 14.99 7.92 9.68
C LEU A 170 15.51 7.76 8.24
N GLY A 171 14.69 8.07 7.24
CA GLY A 171 15.05 8.00 5.83
C GLY A 171 15.32 6.56 5.38
N LEU A 172 16.19 6.42 4.37
CA LEU A 172 16.38 5.18 3.61
C LEU A 172 16.82 3.97 4.46
N GLY A 173 17.45 4.17 5.61
CA GLY A 173 17.82 3.09 6.52
C GLY A 173 16.61 2.33 7.09
N ALA A 174 15.42 2.96 7.13
CA ALA A 174 14.20 2.35 7.68
C ALA A 174 13.39 1.56 6.66
N VAL A 175 13.76 1.56 5.36
CA VAL A 175 13.00 0.93 4.27
C VAL A 175 12.58 -0.51 4.57
N PRO A 176 13.46 -1.43 5.04
CA PRO A 176 13.07 -2.82 5.24
C PRO A 176 11.94 -3.00 6.27
N LEU A 177 12.05 -2.32 7.42
CA LEU A 177 11.05 -2.41 8.50
C LEU A 177 9.75 -1.69 8.14
N ALA A 178 9.87 -0.50 7.55
CA ALA A 178 8.74 0.28 7.05
C ALA A 178 7.95 -0.49 5.98
N GLY A 179 8.67 -1.15 5.06
CA GLY A 179 8.07 -1.91 4.00
C GLY A 179 7.43 -3.21 4.45
N ALA A 180 8.08 -3.97 5.34
CA ALA A 180 7.50 -5.19 5.90
C ALA A 180 6.21 -4.90 6.67
N SER A 181 6.25 -3.93 7.59
CA SER A 181 5.05 -3.55 8.37
C SER A 181 3.93 -3.01 7.49
N GLY A 182 4.26 -2.18 6.49
CA GLY A 182 3.29 -1.69 5.51
C GLY A 182 2.67 -2.80 4.66
N ALA A 183 3.45 -3.81 4.23
CA ALA A 183 2.96 -4.96 3.49
C ALA A 183 2.01 -5.82 4.35
N ILE A 184 2.34 -6.06 5.62
CA ILE A 184 1.49 -6.78 6.57
C ILE A 184 0.16 -6.04 6.78
N ALA A 185 0.19 -4.72 6.99
CA ALA A 185 -1.03 -3.92 7.12
C ALA A 185 -1.87 -3.94 5.84
N THR A 186 -1.24 -3.88 4.67
CA THR A 186 -1.93 -3.96 3.36
C THR A 186 -2.61 -5.30 3.18
N PHE A 187 -1.92 -6.39 3.50
CA PHE A 187 -2.47 -7.74 3.48
C PHE A 187 -3.67 -7.85 4.43
N ALA A 188 -3.49 -7.39 5.68
CA ALA A 188 -4.55 -7.42 6.68
C ALA A 188 -5.77 -6.61 6.24
N ALA A 189 -5.57 -5.40 5.69
CA ALA A 189 -6.63 -4.57 5.11
C ALA A 189 -7.38 -5.30 3.99
N GLY A 190 -6.66 -5.94 3.06
CA GLY A 190 -7.23 -6.75 1.98
C GLY A 190 -8.10 -7.90 2.52
N CYS A 191 -7.62 -8.63 3.53
CA CYS A 191 -8.35 -9.72 4.15
C CYS A 191 -9.61 -9.25 4.90
N VAL A 192 -9.52 -8.19 5.71
CA VAL A 192 -10.70 -7.70 6.44
C VAL A 192 -11.72 -7.05 5.52
N LEU A 193 -11.29 -6.39 4.43
CA LEU A 193 -12.20 -5.84 3.43
C LEU A 193 -12.95 -6.96 2.69
N TRP A 194 -12.26 -8.04 2.34
CA TRP A 194 -12.89 -9.24 1.77
C TRP A 194 -13.94 -9.84 2.70
N TRP A 195 -13.60 -9.97 3.99
CA TRP A 195 -14.53 -10.53 4.96
C TRP A 195 -15.75 -9.62 5.15
N SER A 196 -15.50 -8.32 5.25
CA SER A 196 -16.55 -7.30 5.43
C SER A 196 -17.51 -7.23 4.24
N SER A 197 -17.02 -7.47 3.01
CA SER A 197 -17.87 -7.48 1.82
C SER A 197 -18.79 -8.71 1.73
N ARG A 198 -18.43 -9.81 2.42
CA ARG A 198 -19.21 -11.05 2.43
C ARG A 198 -20.23 -11.16 3.57
N GLN A 199 -19.98 -10.50 4.71
CA GLN A 199 -20.93 -10.45 5.84
C GLN A 199 -22.16 -9.55 5.59
N ALA A 200 -22.29 -8.98 4.39
CA ALA A 200 -23.43 -8.20 3.94
C ALA A 200 -24.59 -9.07 3.37
N GLU A 201 -24.47 -10.40 3.46
CA GLU A 201 -25.53 -11.38 3.17
C GLU A 201 -26.37 -11.66 4.40
#